data_AF-A0A1V5YCB5-F1
#
_entry.id   AF-A0A1V5YCB5-F1
#
_cell.length_a   1.000
_cell.length_b   1.000
_cell.length_c   1.000
_cell.angle_alpha   90.00
_cell.angle_beta   90.00
_cell.angle_gamma   90.00
#
_symmetry.space_group_name_H-M   'P 1'
#
loop_
_entity.id
_entity.type
_entity.pdbx_description
1 polymer ?
#
loop_
_entity_poly.entity_id
_entity_poly.type
_entity_poly.pdbx_seq_one_letter_code
_entity_poly.pdbx_strand_id
1 'polypeptide(L)'
;MLFMKFSKHELEEVRKWMHRNARPLDLARWRMHFEDGCADDVFSALSFYQNEDGGFGHALEADSWNPNSSPVETFCATEIIYETGVKGTNRLIEGILKYLDSGRDFNNGKWDALVQSNNDYPHAPWWTYDEKRIEAWGYNPTIALAVFALIYSKPQSLLYKKSR
;
A
#
# COMPACT_ATOMS: atom_id res chain seq x y z
N MET A 1 -5.47 14.17 -28.64
CA MET A 1 -4.92 14.00 -27.29
C MET A 1 -3.57 14.71 -27.25
N LEU A 2 -3.50 15.88 -26.63
CA LEU A 2 -2.25 16.64 -26.50
C LEU A 2 -1.43 15.95 -25.40
N PHE A 3 -0.31 15.32 -25.74
CA PHE A 3 0.70 14.99 -24.73
C PHE A 3 1.32 16.32 -24.27
N MET A 4 0.92 16.78 -23.09
CA MET A 4 1.53 17.94 -22.46
C MET A 4 2.98 17.56 -22.14
N LYS A 5 3.93 18.10 -22.90
CA LYS A 5 5.36 17.94 -22.63
C LYS A 5 5.77 19.04 -21.67
N PHE A 6 6.16 18.66 -20.46
CA PHE A 6 6.79 19.60 -19.52
C PHE A 6 8.11 20.12 -20.11
N SER A 7 8.32 21.42 -20.02
CA SER A 7 9.61 22.04 -20.29
C SER A 7 10.64 21.63 -19.23
N LYS A 8 11.93 21.79 -19.55
CA LYS A 8 13.01 21.56 -18.58
C LYS A 8 12.85 22.41 -17.31
N HIS A 9 12.33 23.62 -17.45
CA HIS A 9 12.11 24.51 -16.32
C HIS A 9 10.99 24.01 -15.41
N GLU A 10 9.86 23.58 -15.97
CA GLU A 10 8.74 23.02 -15.19
C GLU A 10 9.16 21.76 -14.44
N LEU A 11 9.91 20.86 -15.06
CA LEU A 11 10.44 19.66 -14.39
C LEU A 11 11.37 20.02 -13.23
N GLU A 12 12.21 21.04 -13.38
CA GLU A 12 13.11 21.49 -12.31
C GLU A 12 12.34 22.10 -11.12
N GLU A 13 11.25 22.82 -11.36
CA GLU A 13 10.40 23.34 -10.28
C GLU A 13 9.67 22.22 -9.53
N VAL A 14 9.15 21.21 -10.23
CA VAL A 14 8.57 20.01 -9.60
C VAL A 14 9.64 19.28 -8.78
N ARG A 15 10.85 19.09 -9.32
CA ARG A 15 11.96 18.47 -8.61
C ARG A 15 12.28 19.19 -7.31
N LYS A 16 12.42 20.53 -7.35
CA LYS A 16 12.67 21.34 -6.13
C LYS A 16 11.54 21.22 -5.12
N TRP A 17 10.29 21.19 -5.58
CA TRP A 17 9.14 21.05 -4.69
C TRP A 17 9.15 19.68 -3.99
N MET A 18 9.40 18.59 -4.73
CA MET A 18 9.49 17.24 -4.19
C MET A 18 10.58 17.14 -3.12
N HIS A 19 11.80 17.61 -3.40
CA HIS A 19 12.90 17.58 -2.41
C HIS A 19 12.66 18.44 -1.18
N ARG A 20 11.73 19.42 -1.23
CA ARG A 20 11.42 20.30 -0.09
C ARG A 20 10.23 19.85 0.74
N ASN A 21 9.23 19.20 0.12
CA ASN A 21 7.91 19.02 0.74
C ASN A 21 7.40 17.58 0.74
N ALA A 22 7.96 16.68 -0.08
CA ALA A 22 7.45 15.32 -0.16
C ALA A 22 7.71 14.56 1.16
N ARG A 23 6.80 13.64 1.51
CA ARG A 23 7.07 12.66 2.57
C ARG A 23 8.32 11.84 2.18
N PRO A 24 9.10 11.32 3.14
CA PRO A 24 10.27 10.52 2.82
C PRO A 24 10.00 9.38 1.82
N LEU A 25 8.86 8.70 1.95
CA LEU A 25 8.42 7.66 1.02
C LEU A 25 8.15 8.18 -0.40
N ASP A 26 7.43 9.28 -0.53
CA ASP A 26 7.13 9.87 -1.84
C ASP A 26 8.39 10.44 -2.51
N LEU A 27 9.34 10.96 -1.72
CA LEU A 27 10.65 11.39 -2.22
C LEU A 27 11.48 10.20 -2.71
N ALA A 28 11.46 9.06 -2.01
CA ALA A 28 12.13 7.85 -2.46
C ALA A 28 11.53 7.33 -3.77
N ARG A 29 10.19 7.30 -3.89
CA ARG A 29 9.47 6.96 -5.12
C ARG A 29 9.81 7.92 -6.27
N TRP A 30 9.84 9.23 -6.01
CA TRP A 30 10.26 10.24 -6.99
C TRP A 30 11.67 9.97 -7.51
N ARG A 31 12.63 9.75 -6.60
CA ARG A 31 14.03 9.51 -6.97
C ARG A 31 14.18 8.24 -7.80
N MET A 32 13.45 7.18 -7.47
CA MET A 32 13.46 5.93 -8.24
C MET A 32 12.91 6.10 -9.66
N HIS A 33 11.83 6.89 -9.83
CA HIS A 33 11.18 7.04 -11.13
C HIS A 33 11.81 8.10 -12.04
N PHE A 34 12.37 9.17 -11.47
CA PHE A 34 12.76 10.37 -12.22
C PHE A 34 14.22 10.79 -12.04
N GLU A 35 14.95 10.15 -11.13
CA GLU A 35 16.37 10.39 -10.86
C GLU A 35 17.11 9.05 -10.83
N ASP A 36 18.31 9.00 -10.24
CA ASP A 36 19.13 7.78 -10.16
C ASP A 36 18.89 6.98 -8.86
N GLY A 37 17.66 7.04 -8.31
CA GLY A 37 17.29 6.31 -7.09
C GLY A 37 17.00 4.82 -7.32
N CYS A 38 16.93 4.04 -6.25
CA CYS A 38 16.74 2.59 -6.34
C CYS A 38 15.55 2.07 -5.51
N ALA A 39 15.11 0.85 -5.82
CA ALA A 39 14.01 0.19 -5.10
C ALA A 39 14.30 0.01 -3.60
N ASP A 40 15.56 -0.22 -3.22
CA ASP A 40 15.95 -0.41 -1.82
C ASP A 40 15.70 0.84 -0.96
N ASP A 41 15.80 2.04 -1.54
CA ASP A 41 15.45 3.29 -0.87
C ASP A 41 13.94 3.36 -0.59
N VAL A 42 13.12 2.91 -1.57
CA VAL A 42 11.66 2.83 -1.41
C VAL A 42 11.29 1.80 -0.34
N PHE A 43 11.89 0.60 -0.37
CA PHE A 43 11.66 -0.41 0.66
C PHE A 43 12.07 0.10 2.06
N SER A 44 13.22 0.77 2.15
CA SER A 44 13.70 1.34 3.42
C SER A 44 12.71 2.36 3.98
N ALA A 45 12.24 3.30 3.15
CA ALA A 45 11.23 4.27 3.57
C ALA A 45 9.87 3.64 3.89
N LEU A 46 9.42 2.66 3.09
CA LEU A 46 8.15 1.96 3.27
C LEU A 46 8.16 1.12 4.56
N SER A 47 9.31 0.61 4.98
CA SER A 47 9.42 -0.22 6.19
C SER A 47 8.96 0.47 7.47
N PHE A 48 9.02 1.80 7.53
CA PHE A 48 8.54 2.57 8.68
C PHE A 48 7.02 2.55 8.86
N TYR A 49 6.28 2.08 7.85
CA TYR A 49 4.82 1.98 7.89
C TYR A 49 4.32 0.55 8.20
N GLN A 50 5.21 -0.45 8.20
CA GLN A 50 4.84 -1.84 8.48
C GLN A 50 4.82 -2.11 9.99
N ASN A 51 3.73 -2.69 10.49
CA ASN A 51 3.59 -3.13 11.87
C ASN A 51 4.15 -4.55 12.08
N GLU A 52 4.32 -4.97 13.34
CA GLU A 52 4.88 -6.28 13.72
C GLU A 52 4.07 -7.49 13.20
N ASP A 53 2.77 -7.31 12.98
CA ASP A 53 1.90 -8.33 12.40
C ASP A 53 2.09 -8.47 10.88
N GLY A 54 2.82 -7.54 10.25
CA GLY A 54 3.16 -7.50 8.84
C GLY A 54 2.22 -6.66 7.99
N GLY A 55 1.10 -6.18 8.55
CA GLY A 55 0.22 -5.23 7.89
C GLY A 55 0.75 -3.80 7.99
N PHE A 56 0.07 -2.86 7.35
CA PHE A 56 0.51 -1.46 7.27
C PHE A 56 -0.49 -0.50 7.89
N GLY A 57 0.01 0.64 8.34
CA GLY A 57 -0.76 1.78 8.85
C GLY A 57 0.10 3.04 8.85
N HIS A 58 -0.15 3.94 9.80
CA HIS A 58 0.65 5.18 10.02
C HIS A 58 0.56 6.19 8.87
N ALA A 59 -0.64 6.37 8.31
CA ALA A 59 -0.86 7.26 7.16
C ALA A 59 0.00 6.91 5.95
N LEU A 60 0.13 5.61 5.68
CA LEU A 60 0.65 5.17 4.39
C LEU A 60 -0.34 5.58 3.30
N GLU A 61 -1.60 5.20 3.47
CA GLU A 61 -2.71 5.87 2.80
C GLU A 61 -2.86 7.28 3.39
N ALA A 62 -2.69 8.31 2.57
CA ALA A 62 -2.56 9.69 3.02
C ALA A 62 -3.83 10.23 3.72
N ASP A 63 -5.00 9.67 3.41
CA ASP A 63 -6.26 10.10 3.99
C ASP A 63 -6.68 9.31 5.23
N SER A 64 -5.85 8.37 5.73
CA SER A 64 -6.14 7.52 6.91
C SER A 64 -5.01 7.60 7.93
N TRP A 65 -5.24 8.10 9.14
CA TRP A 65 -4.18 8.21 10.17
C TRP A 65 -4.21 7.06 11.17
N ASN A 66 -4.92 5.97 10.85
CA ASN A 66 -4.97 4.80 11.71
C ASN A 66 -3.56 4.16 11.79
N PRO A 67 -2.93 4.07 12.96
CA PRO A 67 -1.62 3.43 13.10
C PRO A 67 -1.72 1.90 13.04
N ASN A 68 -2.92 1.34 13.22
CA ASN A 68 -3.11 -0.11 13.20
C ASN A 68 -3.07 -0.64 11.77
N SER A 69 -2.66 -1.90 11.65
CA SER A 69 -2.74 -2.63 10.38
C SER A 69 -4.17 -2.68 9.86
N SER A 70 -4.37 -2.33 8.59
CA SER A 70 -5.64 -2.49 7.88
C SER A 70 -5.44 -2.99 6.44
N PRO A 71 -6.47 -3.59 5.81
CA PRO A 71 -6.36 -4.04 4.43
C PRO A 71 -6.10 -2.93 3.41
N VAL A 72 -6.66 -1.72 3.57
CA VAL A 72 -6.46 -0.60 2.64
C VAL A 72 -5.04 -0.06 2.71
N GLU A 73 -4.52 0.12 3.92
CA GLU A 73 -3.14 0.56 4.12
C GLU A 73 -2.16 -0.48 3.56
N THR A 74 -2.43 -1.76 3.82
CA THR A 74 -1.62 -2.87 3.28
C THR A 74 -1.70 -2.94 1.76
N PHE A 75 -2.86 -2.67 1.17
CA PHE A 75 -3.02 -2.56 -0.28
C PHE A 75 -2.19 -1.42 -0.86
N CYS A 76 -2.19 -0.23 -0.24
CA CYS A 76 -1.32 0.88 -0.66
C CYS A 76 0.16 0.45 -0.70
N ALA A 77 0.61 -0.32 0.30
CA ALA A 77 1.96 -0.89 0.29
C ALA A 77 2.19 -1.82 -0.92
N THR A 78 1.21 -2.66 -1.27
CA THR A 78 1.35 -3.56 -2.43
C THR A 78 1.49 -2.81 -3.76
N GLU A 79 0.81 -1.66 -3.92
CA GLU A 79 0.94 -0.83 -5.13
C GLU A 79 2.33 -0.22 -5.23
N ILE A 80 2.85 0.33 -4.13
CA ILE A 80 4.20 0.89 -4.07
C ILE A 80 5.25 -0.18 -4.36
N ILE A 81 5.10 -1.40 -3.81
CA ILE A 81 6.00 -2.52 -4.09
C ILE A 81 5.95 -2.90 -5.57
N TYR A 82 4.76 -2.93 -6.17
CA TYR A 82 4.59 -3.23 -7.59
C TYR A 82 5.30 -2.20 -8.50
N GLU A 83 5.25 -0.91 -8.16
CA GLU A 83 5.96 0.17 -8.88
C GLU A 83 7.48 -0.05 -8.97
N THR A 84 8.09 -0.72 -7.98
CA THR A 84 9.53 -1.00 -7.97
C THR A 84 9.97 -2.03 -9.02
N GLY A 85 9.03 -2.85 -9.52
CA GLY A 85 9.33 -3.94 -10.45
C GLY A 85 10.19 -5.07 -9.88
N VAL A 86 10.37 -5.13 -8.55
CA VAL A 86 11.17 -6.18 -7.90
C VAL A 86 10.60 -7.57 -8.23
N LYS A 87 11.49 -8.54 -8.39
CA LYS A 87 11.12 -9.94 -8.58
C LYS A 87 11.50 -10.73 -7.34
N GLY A 88 10.56 -11.52 -6.81
CA GLY A 88 10.78 -12.34 -5.63
C GLY A 88 10.40 -11.64 -4.33
N THR A 89 10.74 -12.27 -3.22
CA THR A 89 10.30 -11.85 -1.88
C THR A 89 11.43 -11.18 -1.10
N ASN A 90 11.05 -10.33 -0.15
CA ASN A 90 11.93 -9.75 0.87
C ASN A 90 11.15 -9.68 2.20
N ARG A 91 11.77 -9.17 3.26
CA ARG A 91 11.14 -9.12 4.59
C ARG A 91 9.81 -8.35 4.63
N LEU A 92 9.70 -7.26 3.86
CA LEU A 92 8.46 -6.48 3.78
C LEU A 92 7.33 -7.29 3.13
N ILE A 93 7.64 -7.93 1.99
CA ILE A 93 6.70 -8.80 1.28
C ILE A 93 6.29 -10.00 2.14
N GLU A 94 7.25 -10.63 2.82
CA GLU A 94 6.98 -11.73 3.78
C GLU A 94 6.05 -11.29 4.91
N GLY A 95 6.21 -10.06 5.40
CA GLY A 95 5.30 -9.46 6.38
C GLY A 95 3.88 -9.30 5.83
N ILE A 96 3.72 -8.79 4.61
CA ILE A 96 2.39 -8.67 3.96
C ILE A 96 1.74 -10.05 3.84
N LEU A 97 2.49 -11.05 3.36
CA LEU A 97 1.97 -12.42 3.24
C LEU A 97 1.55 -12.99 4.60
N LYS A 98 2.32 -12.74 5.67
CA LYS A 98 1.96 -13.14 7.04
C LYS A 98 0.66 -12.48 7.50
N TYR A 99 0.51 -11.16 7.27
CA TYR A 99 -0.71 -10.43 7.60
C TYR A 99 -1.93 -11.00 6.87
N LEU A 100 -1.83 -11.23 5.56
CA LEU A 100 -2.93 -11.79 4.77
C LEU A 100 -3.29 -13.22 5.19
N ASP A 101 -2.28 -14.06 5.48
CA ASP A 101 -2.50 -15.45 5.92
C ASP A 101 -3.15 -15.52 7.31
N SER A 102 -2.92 -14.52 8.17
CA SER A 102 -3.54 -14.44 9.50
C SER A 102 -5.08 -14.40 9.47
N GLY A 103 -5.67 -13.96 8.35
CA GLY A 103 -7.11 -13.78 8.22
C GLY A 103 -7.67 -12.58 8.97
N ARG A 104 -6.80 -11.69 9.50
CA ARG A 104 -7.22 -10.42 10.09
C ARG A 104 -8.03 -9.60 9.08
N ASP A 105 -9.17 -9.09 9.52
CA ASP A 105 -10.14 -8.32 8.74
C ASP A 105 -10.65 -9.03 7.47
N PHE A 106 -10.53 -10.36 7.42
CA PHE A 106 -11.07 -11.19 6.35
C PHE A 106 -12.45 -11.74 6.72
N ASN A 107 -13.50 -11.15 6.14
CA ASN A 107 -14.89 -11.49 6.40
C ASN A 107 -15.61 -11.84 5.10
N ASN A 108 -16.52 -12.83 5.15
CA ASN A 108 -17.38 -13.19 4.02
C ASN A 108 -16.64 -13.37 2.67
N GLY A 109 -15.42 -13.92 2.71
CA GLY A 109 -14.60 -14.19 1.52
C GLY A 109 -13.78 -13.00 1.00
N LYS A 110 -13.70 -11.90 1.74
CA LYS A 110 -12.95 -10.70 1.36
C LYS A 110 -12.22 -10.06 2.54
N TRP A 111 -11.11 -9.38 2.28
CA TRP A 111 -10.54 -8.41 3.21
C TRP A 111 -11.33 -7.10 3.11
N ASP A 112 -11.89 -6.65 4.23
CA ASP A 112 -12.73 -5.46 4.28
C ASP A 112 -11.90 -4.18 4.15
N ALA A 113 -12.35 -3.23 3.31
CA ALA A 113 -11.66 -1.95 3.15
C ALA A 113 -11.66 -1.09 4.42
N LEU A 114 -12.68 -1.26 5.26
CA LEU A 114 -12.92 -0.43 6.44
C LEU A 114 -12.81 -1.28 7.69
N VAL A 115 -12.02 -0.82 8.66
CA VAL A 115 -11.84 -1.48 9.95
C VAL A 115 -12.34 -0.57 11.06
N GLN A 116 -12.89 -1.13 12.14
CA GLN A 116 -13.53 -0.37 13.22
C GLN A 116 -12.60 0.69 13.82
N SER A 117 -11.31 0.37 13.97
CA SER A 117 -10.31 1.28 14.53
C SER A 117 -10.07 2.52 13.68
N ASN A 118 -10.51 2.59 12.41
CA ASN A 118 -10.44 3.84 11.64
C ASN A 118 -11.17 4.97 12.38
N ASN A 119 -12.29 4.67 13.03
CA ASN A 119 -13.12 5.65 13.72
C ASN A 119 -12.43 6.30 14.93
N ASP A 120 -11.33 5.73 15.41
CA ASP A 120 -10.58 6.23 16.57
C ASP A 120 -9.47 7.24 16.19
N TYR A 121 -9.21 7.45 14.90
CA TYR A 121 -8.13 8.31 14.40
C TYR A 121 -8.63 9.27 13.32
N PRO A 122 -7.93 10.39 13.03
CA PRO A 122 -8.28 11.25 11.90
C PRO A 122 -8.27 10.49 10.57
N HIS A 123 -9.33 10.64 9.78
CA HIS A 123 -9.42 10.04 8.46
C HIS A 123 -10.42 10.82 7.61
N ALA A 124 -10.31 10.72 6.28
CA ALA A 124 -11.31 11.26 5.38
C ALA A 124 -12.64 10.49 5.48
N PRO A 125 -13.80 11.12 5.20
CA PRO A 125 -15.11 10.52 5.46
C PRO A 125 -15.37 9.15 4.82
N TRP A 126 -14.73 8.84 3.69
CA TRP A 126 -14.88 7.55 3.01
C TRP A 126 -14.17 6.38 3.72
N TRP A 127 -13.24 6.67 4.64
CA TRP A 127 -12.56 5.68 5.49
C TRP A 127 -13.27 5.40 6.81
N THR A 128 -14.39 6.10 7.09
CA THR A 128 -15.21 5.85 8.29
C THR A 128 -15.78 4.45 8.23
N TYR A 129 -15.54 3.65 9.28
CA TYR A 129 -16.17 2.35 9.43
C TYR A 129 -17.67 2.50 9.62
N ASP A 130 -18.42 1.87 8.71
CA ASP A 130 -19.87 1.73 8.72
C ASP A 130 -20.22 0.45 7.94
N GLU A 131 -21.00 -0.45 8.55
CA GLU A 131 -21.33 -1.76 7.96
C GLU A 131 -21.91 -1.62 6.55
N LYS A 132 -22.76 -0.61 6.31
CA LYS A 132 -23.36 -0.34 5.00
C LYS A 132 -22.33 0.13 3.96
N ARG A 133 -21.28 0.84 4.39
CA ARG A 133 -20.21 1.32 3.49
C ARG A 133 -19.25 0.20 3.11
N ILE A 134 -19.04 -0.79 3.97
CA ILE A 134 -18.20 -1.97 3.65
C ILE A 134 -18.76 -2.72 2.43
N GLU A 135 -20.08 -2.80 2.30
CA GLU A 135 -20.73 -3.39 1.13
C GLU A 135 -20.47 -2.56 -0.14
N ALA A 136 -20.52 -1.23 -0.04
CA ALA A 136 -20.29 -0.32 -1.17
C ALA A 136 -18.85 -0.39 -1.73
N TRP A 137 -17.85 -0.70 -0.89
CA TRP A 137 -16.48 -0.95 -1.33
C TRP A 137 -16.32 -2.29 -2.08
N GLY A 138 -17.30 -3.20 -2.00
CA GLY A 138 -17.31 -4.45 -2.75
C GLY A 138 -16.08 -5.31 -2.45
N TYR A 139 -15.30 -5.62 -3.48
CA TYR A 139 -14.07 -6.42 -3.42
C TYR A 139 -12.78 -5.58 -3.37
N ASN A 140 -12.87 -4.27 -3.24
CA ASN A 140 -11.70 -3.46 -2.93
C ASN A 140 -11.40 -3.57 -1.42
N PRO A 141 -10.15 -3.84 -0.97
CA PRO A 141 -8.93 -4.10 -1.74
C PRO A 141 -8.62 -5.57 -2.05
N THR A 142 -9.55 -6.47 -1.73
CA THR A 142 -9.39 -7.93 -1.86
C THR A 142 -8.78 -8.41 -3.17
N ILE A 143 -9.22 -7.92 -4.33
CA ILE A 143 -8.69 -8.40 -5.62
C ILE A 143 -7.19 -8.12 -5.73
N ALA A 144 -6.75 -6.92 -5.37
CA ALA A 144 -5.34 -6.55 -5.43
C ALA A 144 -4.50 -7.35 -4.41
N LEU A 145 -5.01 -7.51 -3.19
CA LEU A 145 -4.34 -8.31 -2.15
C LEU A 145 -4.22 -9.79 -2.55
N ALA A 146 -5.25 -10.36 -3.18
CA ALA A 146 -5.22 -11.73 -3.69
C ALA A 146 -4.21 -11.89 -4.83
N VAL A 147 -4.16 -10.94 -5.77
CA VAL A 147 -3.16 -10.95 -6.85
C VAL A 147 -1.75 -10.85 -6.28
N PHE A 148 -1.52 -9.96 -5.31
CA PHE A 148 -0.23 -9.85 -4.63
C PHE A 148 0.17 -11.18 -3.97
N ALA A 149 -0.75 -11.81 -3.25
CA ALA A 149 -0.54 -13.12 -2.66
C ALA A 149 -0.21 -14.20 -3.71
N LEU A 150 -0.89 -14.23 -4.85
CA LEU A 150 -0.60 -15.19 -5.94
C LEU A 150 0.78 -14.98 -6.57
N ILE A 151 1.26 -13.73 -6.64
CA ILE A 151 2.57 -13.40 -7.21
C ILE A 151 3.71 -13.84 -6.26
N TYR A 152 3.56 -13.60 -4.96
CA TYR A 152 4.67 -13.71 -4.01
C TYR A 152 4.63 -14.92 -3.08
N SER A 153 3.47 -15.53 -2.83
CA SER A 153 3.38 -16.70 -1.95
C SER A 153 3.77 -18.00 -2.66
N LYS A 154 4.18 -19.00 -1.88
CA LYS A 154 4.47 -20.33 -2.41
C LYS A 154 3.18 -20.99 -2.91
N PRO A 155 3.14 -21.63 -4.10
CA PRO A 155 1.93 -22.27 -4.64
C PRO A 155 1.26 -23.29 -3.72
N GLN A 156 2.01 -23.88 -2.78
CA GLN A 156 1.51 -24.88 -1.84
C GLN A 156 0.91 -24.26 -0.56
N SER A 157 1.12 -22.96 -0.32
CA SER A 157 0.64 -22.26 0.87
C SER A 157 -0.88 -22.19 0.92
N LEU A 158 -1.44 -22.10 2.14
CA LEU A 158 -2.88 -21.93 2.32
C LEU A 158 -3.35 -20.59 1.75
N LEU A 159 -2.59 -19.52 1.95
CA LEU A 159 -2.85 -18.22 1.36
C LEU A 159 -2.95 -18.29 -0.18
N TYR A 160 -1.99 -18.93 -0.87
CA TYR A 160 -2.04 -19.08 -2.33
C TYR A 160 -3.34 -19.75 -2.79
N LYS A 161 -3.74 -20.83 -2.11
CA LYS A 161 -4.97 -21.56 -2.43
C LYS A 161 -6.23 -20.74 -2.14
N LYS A 162 -6.23 -19.92 -1.09
CA LYS A 162 -7.31 -19.00 -0.72
C LYS A 162 -7.47 -17.86 -1.73
N SER A 163 -6.37 -17.42 -2.32
CA SER A 163 -6.33 -16.33 -3.30
C SER A 163 -6.65 -16.74 -4.73
N ARG A 164 -6.90 -18.04 -5.00
CA ARG A 164 -7.14 -18.61 -6.33
C ARG A 164 -8.62 -18.74 -6.65
#